data_AF-A0A3C0XF30-F1
#
_entry.id   AF-A0A3C0XF30-F1
#
_cell.length_a   1.000
_cell.length_b   1.000
_cell.length_c   1.000
_cell.angle_alpha   90.00
_cell.angle_beta   90.00
_cell.angle_gamma   90.00
#
_symmetry.space_group_name_H-M   'P 1'
#
loop_
_entity.id
_entity.type
_entity.pdbx_description
1 polymer ?
#
loop_
_entity_poly.entity_id
_entity_poly.type
_entity_poly.pdbx_seq_one_letter_code
_entity_poly.pdbx_strand_id
1 'polypeptide(L)'
;MPEQTVLVSIDVGTTKVCVLIGEVSRTGGIDVIGFGLAPSDGLRKGVVIDIDRTVQSVTSAVEAAERLSGFKVRAAFVGISGNHISSQNSRGMVAVSGHHRDVAREDTLRAIEAARAVSIPNTREILHVIPRGYVVDGQEGVRDPIGMSAVRLEVETHIVTASQSGVQNLTKCIQRAGVEIDELVLAPLATAEAVLTAEDRELGVALLDIGGDTTDLAVFHDGSIAHAATIPMGGKSVTSDLGIVLRVTPEVAENLKLKQGSALPVDVDPDEVVQITSIGEELAHGVTRRTVAQIIEARLNEIFEAVQQEVAAAGATNRLQAGLVLTGGGAMLNGINRAARDQLGMSARVVGPQNLGGLTDQVSTPPYAAASGLLLWGAKNWTLEDDRAGSRSLDGLSGRLGRLFKGLMP
;
A
#
# COMPACT_ATOMS: atom_id res chain seq x y z
N MET A 1 9.64 -31.59 -14.35
CA MET A 1 10.17 -30.40 -13.66
C MET A 1 9.06 -29.98 -12.70
N PRO A 2 9.31 -29.78 -11.39
CA PRO A 2 8.27 -29.20 -10.54
C PRO A 2 7.87 -27.84 -11.12
N GLU A 3 6.57 -27.56 -11.21
CA GLU A 3 6.05 -26.30 -11.76
C GLU A 3 6.66 -25.13 -10.98
N GLN A 4 7.25 -24.18 -11.70
CA GLN A 4 7.69 -22.91 -11.13
C GLN A 4 6.43 -22.14 -10.69
N THR A 5 6.35 -21.78 -9.42
CA THR A 5 5.24 -20.97 -8.91
C THR A 5 5.40 -19.55 -9.43
N VAL A 6 4.43 -19.08 -10.22
CA VAL A 6 4.39 -17.72 -10.76
C VAL A 6 3.29 -16.95 -10.05
N LEU A 7 3.64 -15.78 -9.53
CA LEU A 7 2.73 -14.86 -8.88
C LEU A 7 2.59 -13.60 -9.72
N VAL A 8 1.40 -13.00 -9.68
CA VAL A 8 1.11 -11.77 -10.40
C VAL A 8 0.56 -10.75 -9.42
N SER A 9 1.02 -9.51 -9.51
CA SER A 9 0.42 -8.38 -8.82
C SER A 9 -0.16 -7.36 -9.78
N ILE A 10 -1.27 -6.72 -9.37
CA ILE A 10 -1.87 -5.60 -10.08
C ILE A 10 -2.14 -4.48 -9.09
N ASP A 11 -1.42 -3.38 -9.26
CA ASP A 11 -1.69 -2.11 -8.57
C ASP A 11 -2.47 -1.19 -9.51
N VAL A 12 -3.70 -0.85 -9.15
CA VAL A 12 -4.59 0.01 -9.93
C VAL A 12 -4.56 1.43 -9.36
N GLY A 13 -3.53 2.19 -9.75
CA GLY A 13 -3.35 3.56 -9.33
C GLY A 13 -4.21 4.57 -10.10
N THR A 14 -4.24 5.80 -9.59
CA THR A 14 -4.96 6.94 -10.20
C THR A 14 -4.21 7.60 -11.35
N THR A 15 -2.93 7.28 -11.55
CA THR A 15 -2.09 7.78 -12.66
C THR A 15 -1.68 6.66 -13.61
N LYS A 16 -1.45 5.46 -13.06
CA LYS A 16 -1.03 4.28 -13.81
C LYS A 16 -1.60 3.00 -13.21
N VAL A 17 -1.77 1.98 -14.04
CA VAL A 17 -1.87 0.59 -13.61
C VAL A 17 -0.49 -0.05 -13.76
N CYS A 18 -0.06 -0.78 -12.73
CA CYS A 18 1.21 -1.48 -12.70
C CYS A 18 0.97 -2.97 -12.48
N VAL A 19 1.46 -3.80 -13.39
CA VAL A 19 1.40 -5.26 -13.30
C VAL A 19 2.82 -5.80 -13.18
N LEU A 20 3.09 -6.64 -12.20
CA LEU A 20 4.34 -7.38 -12.10
C LEU A 20 4.08 -8.88 -12.12
N ILE A 21 4.96 -9.63 -12.77
CA ILE A 21 4.94 -11.09 -12.83
C ILE A 21 6.26 -11.56 -12.22
N GLY A 22 6.17 -12.30 -11.12
CA GLY A 22 7.30 -12.82 -10.36
C GLY A 22 7.32 -14.34 -10.35
N GLU A 23 8.51 -14.91 -10.50
CA GLU A 23 8.75 -16.34 -10.31
C GLU A 23 9.31 -16.57 -8.91
N VAL A 24 8.70 -17.48 -8.14
CA VAL A 24 9.20 -17.85 -6.82
C VAL A 24 10.32 -18.88 -6.96
N SER A 25 11.53 -18.47 -6.60
CA SER A 25 12.69 -19.34 -6.56
C SER A 25 12.59 -20.38 -5.44
N ARG A 26 13.33 -21.48 -5.58
CA ARG A 26 13.42 -22.56 -4.56
C ARG A 26 13.96 -22.09 -3.20
N THR A 27 14.63 -20.96 -3.15
CA THR A 27 15.17 -20.36 -1.92
C THR A 27 14.20 -19.36 -1.28
N GLY A 28 12.98 -19.22 -1.82
CA GLY A 28 11.94 -18.32 -1.32
C GLY A 28 12.05 -16.86 -1.80
N GLY A 29 13.09 -16.53 -2.59
CA GLY A 29 13.19 -15.22 -3.25
C GLY A 29 12.28 -15.13 -4.47
N ILE A 30 11.87 -13.91 -4.85
CA ILE A 30 11.05 -13.67 -6.05
C ILE A 30 11.88 -12.99 -7.11
N ASP A 31 11.95 -13.57 -8.31
CA ASP A 31 12.55 -12.95 -9.48
C ASP A 31 11.46 -12.34 -10.37
N VAL A 32 11.52 -11.03 -10.62
CA VAL A 32 10.59 -10.37 -11.56
C VAL A 32 10.96 -10.77 -12.98
N ILE A 33 10.07 -11.50 -13.64
CA ILE A 33 10.24 -12.00 -15.02
C ILE A 33 9.47 -11.18 -16.06
N GLY A 34 8.53 -10.33 -15.62
CA GLY A 34 7.85 -9.38 -16.50
C GLY A 34 7.14 -8.28 -15.74
N PHE A 35 6.90 -7.16 -16.42
CA PHE A 35 6.15 -6.04 -15.90
C PHE A 35 5.37 -5.36 -17.02
N GLY A 36 4.30 -4.68 -16.65
CA GLY A 36 3.46 -3.95 -17.58
C GLY A 36 2.91 -2.68 -16.94
N LEU A 37 2.88 -1.60 -17.74
CA LEU A 37 2.43 -0.29 -17.31
C LEU A 37 1.42 0.26 -18.31
N ALA A 38 0.35 0.86 -17.80
CA ALA A 38 -0.58 1.61 -18.61
C ALA A 38 -1.02 2.88 -17.88
N PRO A 39 -1.22 4.01 -18.58
CA PRO A 39 -1.88 5.18 -18.00
C PRO A 39 -3.26 4.83 -17.44
N SER A 40 -3.68 5.51 -16.37
CA SER A 40 -4.97 5.29 -15.70
C SER A 40 -5.78 6.58 -15.64
N ASP A 41 -6.97 6.55 -16.26
CA ASP A 41 -7.91 7.68 -16.31
C ASP A 41 -9.32 7.30 -15.82
N GLY A 42 -9.49 6.08 -15.30
CA GLY A 42 -10.78 5.56 -14.82
C GLY A 42 -10.99 5.72 -13.30
N LEU A 43 -9.96 6.15 -12.58
CA LEU A 43 -9.99 6.33 -11.12
C LEU A 43 -9.89 7.80 -10.73
N ARG A 44 -10.50 8.14 -9.60
CA ARG A 44 -10.36 9.43 -8.94
C ARG A 44 -10.32 9.25 -7.43
N LYS A 45 -9.30 9.80 -6.76
CA LYS A 45 -9.10 9.67 -5.30
C LYS A 45 -9.12 8.21 -4.80
N GLY A 46 -8.61 7.29 -5.62
CA GLY A 46 -8.59 5.84 -5.36
C GLY A 46 -9.92 5.11 -5.61
N VAL A 47 -10.96 5.79 -6.11
CA VAL A 47 -12.26 5.17 -6.42
C VAL A 47 -12.43 5.07 -7.93
N VAL A 48 -12.92 3.92 -8.41
CA VAL A 48 -13.29 3.73 -9.82
C VAL A 48 -14.52 4.59 -10.14
N ILE A 49 -14.35 5.55 -11.05
CA ILE A 49 -15.41 6.43 -11.55
C ILE A 49 -15.84 6.09 -12.98
N ASP A 50 -15.00 5.38 -13.74
CA ASP A 50 -15.28 4.89 -15.09
C ASP A 50 -14.76 3.46 -15.22
N ILE A 51 -15.68 2.50 -15.28
CA ILE A 51 -15.37 1.07 -15.34
C ILE A 51 -14.66 0.73 -16.66
N ASP A 52 -15.12 1.25 -17.79
CA ASP A 52 -14.63 0.84 -19.10
C ASP A 52 -13.21 1.35 -19.35
N ARG A 53 -12.92 2.60 -18.93
CA ARG A 53 -11.55 3.13 -18.94
C ARG A 53 -10.63 2.34 -18.01
N THR A 54 -11.10 1.99 -16.82
CA THR A 54 -10.31 1.19 -15.87
C THR A 54 -9.99 -0.19 -16.43
N VAL A 55 -10.99 -0.87 -17.03
CA VAL A 55 -10.79 -2.16 -17.71
C VAL A 55 -9.74 -2.01 -18.81
N GLN A 56 -9.82 -0.98 -19.65
CA GLN A 56 -8.85 -0.76 -20.72
C GLN A 56 -7.42 -0.57 -20.20
N SER A 57 -7.24 0.23 -19.13
CA SER A 57 -5.93 0.43 -18.50
C SER A 57 -5.38 -0.88 -17.91
N VAL A 58 -6.23 -1.67 -17.22
CA VAL A 58 -5.82 -2.95 -16.65
C VAL A 58 -5.45 -3.94 -17.75
N THR A 59 -6.29 -4.11 -18.77
CA THR A 59 -6.00 -5.00 -19.91
C THR A 59 -4.69 -4.62 -20.58
N SER A 60 -4.46 -3.33 -20.85
CA SER A 60 -3.24 -2.86 -21.50
C SER A 60 -1.97 -3.16 -20.68
N ALA A 61 -2.03 -2.98 -19.36
CA ALA A 61 -0.92 -3.30 -18.47
C ALA A 61 -0.68 -4.81 -18.36
N VAL A 62 -1.75 -5.60 -18.24
CA VAL A 62 -1.66 -7.08 -18.22
C VAL A 62 -1.02 -7.59 -19.51
N GLU A 63 -1.52 -7.19 -20.68
CA GLU A 63 -0.96 -7.63 -21.96
C GLU A 63 0.51 -7.22 -22.12
N ALA A 64 0.93 -6.06 -21.60
CA ALA A 64 2.33 -5.66 -21.61
C ALA A 64 3.21 -6.59 -20.76
N ALA A 65 2.75 -6.95 -19.56
CA ALA A 65 3.45 -7.87 -18.67
C ALA A 65 3.54 -9.30 -19.27
N GLU A 66 2.45 -9.77 -19.88
CA GLU A 66 2.40 -11.07 -20.56
C GLU A 66 3.36 -11.13 -21.75
N ARG A 67 3.42 -10.07 -22.56
CA ARG A 67 4.35 -9.99 -23.70
C ARG A 67 5.81 -10.04 -23.25
N LEU A 68 6.15 -9.39 -22.14
CA LEU A 68 7.53 -9.34 -21.64
C LEU A 68 7.95 -10.66 -20.97
N SER A 69 7.05 -11.28 -20.20
CA SER A 69 7.35 -12.53 -19.49
C SER A 69 7.14 -13.81 -20.32
N GLY A 70 6.29 -13.76 -21.34
CA GLY A 70 5.77 -14.95 -22.02
C GLY A 70 4.77 -15.75 -21.18
N PHE A 71 4.41 -15.28 -19.98
CA PHE A 71 3.46 -15.93 -19.08
C PHE A 71 2.06 -15.36 -19.27
N LYS A 72 1.03 -16.21 -19.30
CA LYS A 72 -0.37 -15.78 -19.38
C LYS A 72 -0.92 -15.54 -17.97
N VAL A 73 -1.33 -14.31 -17.68
CA VAL A 73 -1.93 -13.93 -16.39
C VAL A 73 -3.32 -14.55 -16.29
N ARG A 74 -3.56 -15.31 -15.23
CA ARG A 74 -4.87 -15.92 -14.92
C ARG A 74 -5.48 -15.34 -13.65
N ALA A 75 -4.67 -15.22 -12.60
CA ALA A 75 -5.06 -14.67 -11.32
C ALA A 75 -3.97 -13.72 -10.81
N ALA A 76 -4.34 -12.79 -9.93
CA ALA A 76 -3.40 -11.84 -9.34
C ALA A 76 -3.80 -11.40 -7.92
N PHE A 77 -2.79 -10.98 -7.16
CA PHE A 77 -2.93 -10.15 -5.98
C PHE A 77 -3.20 -8.71 -6.40
N VAL A 78 -4.31 -8.13 -5.94
CA VAL A 78 -4.74 -6.80 -6.41
C VAL A 78 -4.71 -5.81 -5.24
N GLY A 79 -4.02 -4.69 -5.45
CA GLY A 79 -3.97 -3.60 -4.49
C GLY A 79 -5.29 -2.81 -4.45
N ILE A 80 -5.75 -2.51 -3.24
CA ILE A 80 -6.85 -1.58 -2.99
C ILE A 80 -6.43 -0.51 -1.99
N SER A 81 -6.63 0.76 -2.36
CA SER A 81 -6.50 1.92 -1.48
C SER A 81 -7.45 3.03 -1.92
N GLY A 82 -7.49 4.13 -1.19
CA GLY A 82 -8.38 5.26 -1.49
C GLY A 82 -9.21 5.71 -0.31
N ASN A 83 -9.90 6.83 -0.48
CA ASN A 83 -10.72 7.46 0.57
C ASN A 83 -11.92 6.62 1.05
N HIS A 84 -12.17 5.46 0.45
CA HIS A 84 -13.21 4.53 0.83
C HIS A 84 -12.71 3.46 1.82
N ILE A 85 -11.40 3.42 2.10
CA ILE A 85 -10.77 2.60 3.13
C ILE A 85 -10.90 3.28 4.50
N SER A 86 -11.09 2.48 5.54
CA SER A 86 -11.07 2.92 6.93
C SER A 86 -10.53 1.78 7.79
N SER A 87 -9.80 2.13 8.85
CA SER A 87 -9.24 1.16 9.78
C SER A 87 -9.59 1.49 11.22
N GLN A 88 -9.65 0.45 12.06
CA GLN A 88 -9.89 0.58 13.49
C GLN A 88 -9.24 -0.58 14.25
N ASN A 89 -8.86 -0.34 15.49
CA ASN A 89 -8.39 -1.40 16.38
C ASN A 89 -9.56 -2.01 17.16
N SER A 90 -9.52 -3.32 17.38
CA SER A 90 -10.54 -4.07 18.13
C SER A 90 -9.90 -5.15 18.98
N ARG A 91 -10.50 -5.43 20.14
CA ARG A 91 -10.05 -6.48 21.06
C ARG A 91 -11.07 -7.60 21.13
N GLY A 92 -10.59 -8.83 21.04
CA GLY A 92 -11.38 -10.05 21.22
C GLY A 92 -10.86 -10.82 22.42
N MET A 93 -11.77 -11.49 23.13
CA MET A 93 -11.44 -12.24 24.35
C MET A 93 -12.18 -13.57 24.37
N VAL A 94 -11.47 -14.64 24.72
CA VAL A 94 -12.02 -15.98 24.87
C VAL A 94 -11.44 -16.68 26.10
N ALA A 95 -12.21 -17.61 26.66
CA ALA A 95 -11.68 -18.59 27.60
C ALA A 95 -10.95 -19.70 26.83
N VAL A 96 -9.78 -20.10 27.34
CA VAL A 96 -8.99 -21.19 26.77
C VAL A 96 -9.64 -22.53 27.09
N SER A 97 -9.83 -23.34 26.06
CA SER A 97 -10.55 -24.61 26.12
C SER A 97 -9.57 -25.75 26.36
N GLY A 98 -9.86 -26.71 27.25
CA GLY A 98 -9.10 -27.95 27.36
C GLY A 98 -8.74 -28.34 28.80
N HIS A 99 -8.32 -29.60 28.98
CA HIS A 99 -7.98 -30.14 30.31
C HIS A 99 -6.72 -29.53 30.93
N HIS A 100 -5.73 -29.17 30.10
CA HIS A 100 -4.46 -28.59 30.56
C HIS A 100 -4.40 -27.06 30.46
N ARG A 101 -5.44 -26.42 29.89
CA ARG A 101 -5.49 -24.97 29.66
C ARG A 101 -4.35 -24.40 28.83
N ASP A 102 -3.73 -25.22 27.99
CA ASP A 102 -2.76 -24.75 27.01
C ASP A 102 -3.51 -24.11 25.85
N VAL A 103 -3.08 -22.90 25.46
CA VAL A 103 -3.66 -22.17 24.34
C VAL A 103 -3.44 -22.96 23.05
N ALA A 104 -4.53 -23.36 22.43
CA ALA A 104 -4.52 -24.02 21.12
C ALA A 104 -4.74 -23.00 19.99
N ARG A 105 -4.42 -23.43 18.76
CA ARG A 105 -4.71 -22.64 17.55
C ARG A 105 -6.20 -22.33 17.38
N GLU A 106 -7.09 -23.21 17.82
CA GLU A 106 -8.53 -22.92 17.79
C GLU A 106 -8.90 -21.77 18.74
N ASP A 107 -8.23 -21.63 19.88
CA ASP A 107 -8.48 -20.52 20.81
C ASP A 107 -8.03 -19.19 20.18
N THR A 108 -6.89 -19.16 19.48
CA THR A 108 -6.43 -17.94 18.78
C THR A 108 -7.40 -17.53 17.67
N LEU A 109 -7.88 -18.48 16.87
CA LEU A 109 -8.89 -18.22 15.84
C LEU A 109 -10.21 -17.70 16.43
N ARG A 110 -10.66 -18.28 17.55
CA ARG A 110 -11.86 -17.80 18.25
C ARG A 110 -11.67 -16.40 18.84
N ALA A 111 -10.48 -16.09 19.37
CA ALA A 111 -10.17 -14.74 19.86
C ALA A 111 -10.24 -13.72 18.72
N ILE A 112 -9.67 -14.05 17.55
CA ILE A 112 -9.70 -13.19 16.36
C ILE A 112 -11.15 -12.98 15.87
N GLU A 113 -11.96 -14.05 15.81
CA GLU A 113 -13.38 -13.91 15.42
C GLU A 113 -14.17 -13.07 16.43
N ALA A 114 -13.87 -13.18 17.72
CA ALA A 114 -14.45 -12.31 18.75
C ALA A 114 -14.04 -10.84 18.54
N ALA A 115 -12.78 -10.57 18.17
CA ALA A 115 -12.31 -9.23 17.87
C ALA A 115 -12.98 -8.64 16.62
N ARG A 116 -13.37 -9.51 15.68
CA ARG A 116 -14.08 -9.15 14.45
C ARG A 116 -15.53 -8.70 14.68
N ALA A 117 -16.12 -9.02 15.83
CA ALA A 117 -17.51 -8.72 16.18
C ALA A 117 -17.76 -7.23 16.51
N VAL A 118 -17.18 -6.33 15.73
CA VAL A 118 -17.42 -4.88 15.78
C VAL A 118 -18.61 -4.50 14.89
N SER A 119 -19.29 -3.41 15.23
CA SER A 119 -20.38 -2.89 14.41
C SER A 119 -19.83 -2.29 13.13
N ILE A 120 -19.97 -3.00 12.01
CA ILE A 120 -19.58 -2.54 10.68
C ILE A 120 -20.86 -2.16 9.93
N PRO A 121 -20.94 -0.94 9.36
CA PRO A 121 -22.08 -0.56 8.54
C PRO A 121 -22.29 -1.55 7.39
N ASN A 122 -23.55 -1.85 7.07
CA ASN A 122 -23.91 -2.77 5.97
C ASN A 122 -23.40 -2.33 4.59
N THR A 123 -22.92 -1.10 4.45
CA THR A 123 -22.32 -0.52 3.23
C THR A 123 -20.81 -0.79 3.12
N ARG A 124 -20.21 -1.43 4.12
CA ARG A 124 -18.78 -1.73 4.19
C ARG A 124 -18.57 -3.24 4.32
N GLU A 125 -17.38 -3.68 3.95
CA GLU A 125 -16.91 -5.04 4.18
C GLU A 125 -15.50 -5.03 4.74
N ILE A 126 -15.15 -6.09 5.48
CA ILE A 126 -13.82 -6.27 6.04
C ILE A 126 -12.90 -6.77 4.93
N LEU A 127 -11.80 -6.06 4.72
CA LEU A 127 -10.71 -6.50 3.86
C LEU A 127 -9.70 -7.34 4.65
N HIS A 128 -9.25 -6.81 5.79
CA HIS A 128 -8.20 -7.42 6.60
C HIS A 128 -8.58 -7.39 8.07
N VAL A 129 -8.20 -8.43 8.80
CA VAL A 129 -8.15 -8.45 10.26
C VAL A 129 -6.71 -8.84 10.59
N ILE A 130 -5.95 -8.00 11.28
CA ILE A 130 -4.51 -8.22 11.44
C ILE A 130 -4.24 -8.32 12.95
N PRO A 131 -3.89 -9.51 13.47
CA PRO A 131 -3.50 -9.67 14.86
C PRO A 131 -2.23 -8.86 15.14
N ARG A 132 -2.30 -7.97 16.13
CA ARG A 132 -1.19 -7.12 16.55
C ARG A 132 -0.39 -7.72 17.70
N GLY A 133 -1.07 -8.47 18.55
CA GLY A 133 -0.51 -9.09 19.73
C GLY A 133 -1.60 -9.72 20.59
N TYR A 134 -1.16 -10.53 21.55
CA TYR A 134 -2.00 -11.25 22.48
C TYR A 134 -1.75 -10.80 23.91
N VAL A 135 -2.77 -10.97 24.73
CA VAL A 135 -2.69 -10.84 26.18
C VAL A 135 -3.11 -12.16 26.79
N VAL A 136 -2.21 -12.74 27.59
CA VAL A 136 -2.41 -14.07 28.19
C VAL A 136 -2.53 -13.90 29.69
N ASP A 137 -3.72 -14.15 30.25
CA ASP A 137 -4.03 -13.93 31.68
C ASP A 137 -3.61 -12.54 32.23
N GLY A 138 -3.73 -11.50 31.39
CA GLY A 138 -3.37 -10.12 31.74
C GLY A 138 -1.90 -9.75 31.46
N GLN A 139 -1.08 -10.69 31.00
CA GLN A 139 0.28 -10.41 30.53
C GLN A 139 0.23 -9.93 29.07
N GLU A 140 0.56 -8.66 28.86
CA GLU A 140 0.66 -8.04 27.53
C GLU A 140 1.97 -8.40 26.80
N GLY A 141 2.04 -8.09 25.50
CA GLY A 141 3.25 -8.24 24.69
C GLY A 141 3.51 -9.67 24.17
N VAL A 142 2.54 -10.57 24.26
CA VAL A 142 2.67 -11.94 23.74
C VAL A 142 2.48 -11.94 22.22
N ARG A 143 3.49 -12.40 21.47
CA ARG A 143 3.40 -12.51 20.00
C ARG A 143 2.77 -13.81 19.54
N ASP A 144 3.23 -14.93 20.09
CA ASP A 144 2.68 -16.25 19.84
C ASP A 144 2.23 -16.86 21.18
N PRO A 145 0.92 -16.98 21.41
CA PRO A 145 0.39 -17.51 22.66
C PRO A 145 0.28 -19.04 22.62
N ILE A 146 0.49 -19.70 21.47
CA ILE A 146 0.24 -21.14 21.31
C ILE A 146 1.16 -21.94 22.24
N GLY A 147 0.57 -22.84 23.02
CA GLY A 147 1.28 -23.65 24.01
C GLY A 147 1.52 -22.98 25.36
N MET A 148 1.12 -21.72 25.55
CA MET A 148 1.10 -21.09 26.87
C MET A 148 -0.10 -21.60 27.68
N SER A 149 0.09 -21.88 28.96
CA SER A 149 -1.02 -22.18 29.88
C SER A 149 -1.73 -20.88 30.26
N ALA A 150 -3.04 -20.81 30.02
CA ALA A 150 -3.84 -19.63 30.34
C ALA A 150 -5.31 -19.95 30.60
N VAL A 151 -5.97 -19.14 31.41
CA VAL A 151 -7.43 -19.20 31.58
C VAL A 151 -8.11 -18.36 30.50
N ARG A 152 -7.50 -17.23 30.15
CA ARG A 152 -8.06 -16.21 29.28
C ARG A 152 -7.03 -15.76 28.25
N LEU A 153 -7.46 -15.76 27.00
CA LEU A 153 -6.70 -15.25 25.87
C LEU A 153 -7.43 -14.03 25.30
N GLU A 154 -6.71 -12.92 25.18
CA GLU A 154 -7.15 -11.75 24.45
C GLU A 154 -6.26 -11.53 23.23
N VAL A 155 -6.83 -10.94 22.19
CA VAL A 155 -6.11 -10.52 20.99
C VAL A 155 -6.46 -9.07 20.69
N GLU A 156 -5.45 -8.26 20.39
CA GLU A 156 -5.63 -6.95 19.77
C GLU A 156 -5.50 -7.12 18.25
N THR A 157 -6.48 -6.62 17.51
CA THR A 157 -6.53 -6.71 16.05
C THR A 157 -6.66 -5.34 15.43
N HIS A 158 -6.05 -5.16 14.27
CA HIS A 158 -6.28 -4.05 13.37
C HIS A 158 -7.25 -4.49 12.26
N ILE A 159 -8.44 -3.90 12.21
CA ILE A 159 -9.47 -4.23 11.23
C ILE A 159 -9.47 -3.17 10.16
N VAL A 160 -9.31 -3.59 8.91
CA VAL A 160 -9.40 -2.74 7.73
C VAL A 160 -10.72 -3.05 7.02
N THR A 161 -11.46 -2.00 6.70
CA THR A 161 -12.71 -2.09 5.96
C THR A 161 -12.66 -1.22 4.71
N ALA A 162 -13.47 -1.58 3.72
CA ALA A 162 -13.68 -0.79 2.50
C ALA A 162 -15.17 -0.62 2.23
N SER A 163 -15.54 0.37 1.40
CA SER A 163 -16.89 0.41 0.86
C SER A 163 -17.15 -0.80 -0.04
N GLN A 164 -18.31 -1.44 0.12
CA GLN A 164 -18.68 -2.57 -0.73
C GLN A 164 -18.73 -2.18 -2.21
N SER A 165 -19.20 -0.98 -2.52
CA SER A 165 -19.24 -0.47 -3.89
C SER A 165 -17.83 -0.30 -4.48
N GLY A 166 -16.85 0.15 -3.69
CA GLY A 166 -15.47 0.30 -4.12
C GLY A 166 -14.85 -1.06 -4.48
N VAL A 167 -15.00 -2.03 -3.58
CA VAL A 167 -14.53 -3.41 -3.78
C VAL A 167 -15.19 -4.07 -5.00
N GLN A 168 -16.52 -3.96 -5.11
CA GLN A 168 -17.26 -4.54 -6.25
C GLN A 168 -16.85 -3.91 -7.58
N ASN A 169 -16.71 -2.59 -7.64
CA ASN A 169 -16.31 -1.91 -8.87
C ASN A 169 -14.89 -2.28 -9.29
N LEU A 170 -13.93 -2.32 -8.36
CA LEU A 170 -12.57 -2.76 -8.66
C LEU A 170 -12.57 -4.23 -9.11
N THR A 171 -13.24 -5.12 -8.38
CA THR A 171 -13.36 -6.54 -8.71
C THR A 171 -13.91 -6.75 -10.11
N LYS A 172 -14.97 -6.02 -10.46
CA LYS A 172 -15.57 -6.04 -11.80
C LYS A 172 -14.60 -5.60 -12.88
N CYS A 173 -13.75 -4.60 -12.62
CA CYS A 173 -12.76 -4.14 -13.59
C CYS A 173 -11.70 -5.22 -13.86
N ILE A 174 -11.16 -5.82 -12.81
CA ILE A 174 -10.13 -6.88 -12.93
C ILE A 174 -10.70 -8.11 -13.67
N GLN A 175 -11.90 -8.57 -13.29
CA GLN A 175 -12.54 -9.72 -13.92
C GLN A 175 -12.89 -9.46 -15.40
N ARG A 176 -13.35 -8.25 -15.74
CA ARG A 176 -13.61 -7.88 -17.14
C ARG A 176 -12.34 -7.75 -17.98
N ALA A 177 -11.19 -7.52 -17.36
CA ALA A 177 -9.88 -7.59 -18.02
C ALA A 177 -9.39 -9.04 -18.20
N GLY A 178 -10.17 -10.05 -17.78
CA GLY A 178 -9.85 -11.46 -17.95
C GLY A 178 -8.96 -12.05 -16.86
N VAL A 179 -8.87 -11.38 -15.70
CA VAL A 179 -8.02 -11.81 -14.57
C VAL A 179 -8.88 -12.13 -13.35
N GLU A 180 -8.62 -13.26 -12.71
CA GLU A 180 -9.18 -13.63 -11.41
C GLU A 180 -8.42 -12.93 -10.28
N ILE A 181 -9.06 -12.78 -9.12
CA ILE A 181 -8.43 -12.14 -7.95
C ILE A 181 -8.11 -13.23 -6.93
N ASP A 182 -6.83 -13.42 -6.66
CA ASP A 182 -6.36 -14.32 -5.60
C ASP A 182 -6.66 -13.72 -4.22
N GLU A 183 -6.39 -12.43 -4.07
CA GLU A 183 -6.65 -11.64 -2.87
C GLU A 183 -6.73 -10.14 -3.20
N LEU A 184 -7.59 -9.42 -2.47
CA LEU A 184 -7.59 -7.95 -2.41
C LEU A 184 -6.76 -7.51 -1.21
N VAL A 185 -5.65 -6.83 -1.45
CA VAL A 185 -4.70 -6.46 -0.40
C VAL A 185 -4.72 -4.96 -0.20
N LEU A 186 -4.76 -4.50 1.05
CA LEU A 186 -4.62 -3.09 1.37
C LEU A 186 -3.26 -2.59 0.84
N ALA A 187 -3.26 -1.64 -0.10
CA ALA A 187 -2.03 -1.23 -0.78
C ALA A 187 -0.90 -0.80 0.18
N PRO A 188 -1.10 0.07 1.19
CA PRO A 188 0.00 0.43 2.09
C PRO A 188 0.51 -0.73 2.96
N LEU A 189 -0.31 -1.77 3.21
CA LEU A 189 0.13 -2.99 3.88
C LEU A 189 1.06 -3.81 2.96
N ALA A 190 0.68 -3.96 1.69
CA ALA A 190 1.52 -4.58 0.68
C ALA A 190 2.81 -3.78 0.46
N THR A 191 2.72 -2.46 0.23
CA THR A 191 3.87 -1.56 0.04
C THR A 191 4.90 -1.71 1.15
N ALA A 192 4.47 -1.86 2.41
CA ALA A 192 5.34 -2.08 3.55
C ALA A 192 6.23 -3.34 3.43
N GLU A 193 5.79 -4.38 2.73
CA GLU A 193 6.61 -5.58 2.46
C GLU A 193 7.80 -5.29 1.54
N ALA A 194 7.69 -4.28 0.67
CA ALA A 194 8.75 -3.90 -0.26
C ALA A 194 9.73 -2.86 0.29
N VAL A 195 9.32 -2.03 1.27
CA VAL A 195 10.09 -0.83 1.65
C VAL A 195 10.43 -0.70 3.13
N LEU A 196 9.82 -1.51 4.00
CA LEU A 196 10.09 -1.50 5.44
C LEU A 196 10.87 -2.75 5.84
N THR A 197 11.86 -2.55 6.70
CA THR A 197 12.53 -3.64 7.41
C THR A 197 11.72 -4.08 8.62
N ALA A 198 12.04 -5.26 9.17
CA ALA A 198 11.44 -5.70 10.44
C ALA A 198 11.77 -4.73 11.59
N GLU A 199 12.98 -4.15 11.60
CA GLU A 199 13.42 -3.18 12.61
C GLU A 199 12.62 -1.87 12.53
N ASP A 200 12.32 -1.37 11.31
CA ASP A 200 11.45 -0.20 11.14
C ASP A 200 10.08 -0.43 11.78
N ARG A 201 9.47 -1.61 11.53
CA ARG A 201 8.15 -1.98 12.07
C ARG A 201 8.19 -2.11 13.59
N GLU A 202 9.29 -2.59 14.15
CA GLU A 202 9.48 -2.76 15.59
C GLU A 202 9.62 -1.42 16.31
N LEU A 203 10.57 -0.59 15.88
CA LEU A 203 10.88 0.72 16.48
C LEU A 203 9.77 1.76 16.28
N GLY A 204 8.90 1.50 15.31
CA GLY A 204 7.76 2.33 14.95
C GLY A 204 8.09 3.27 13.80
N VAL A 205 7.27 3.23 12.77
CA VAL A 205 7.50 3.91 11.50
C VAL A 205 6.19 4.34 10.85
N ALA A 206 6.18 5.54 10.26
CA ALA A 206 5.13 5.95 9.34
C ALA A 206 5.59 5.68 7.90
N LEU A 207 4.81 4.90 7.16
CA LEU A 207 4.97 4.71 5.72
C LEU A 207 4.00 5.63 5.00
N LEU A 208 4.53 6.46 4.10
CA LEU A 208 3.79 7.38 3.27
C LEU A 208 4.02 7.09 1.80
N ASP A 209 2.99 6.57 1.13
CA ASP A 209 2.98 6.39 -0.33
C ASP A 209 2.29 7.58 -0.98
N ILE A 210 3.07 8.47 -1.59
CA ILE A 210 2.55 9.67 -2.25
C ILE A 210 2.26 9.32 -3.71
N GLY A 211 1.00 9.01 -3.99
CA GLY A 211 0.51 8.65 -5.32
C GLY A 211 0.09 9.85 -6.17
N GLY A 212 -0.79 9.59 -7.13
CA GLY A 212 -1.37 10.61 -8.02
C GLY A 212 -2.37 11.50 -7.31
N ASP A 213 -3.57 10.99 -7.06
CA ASP A 213 -4.64 11.72 -6.36
C ASP A 213 -4.60 11.58 -4.83
N THR A 214 -3.87 10.59 -4.32
CA THR A 214 -3.92 10.18 -2.91
C THR A 214 -2.53 10.06 -2.33
N THR A 215 -2.47 10.22 -1.02
CA THR A 215 -1.31 9.87 -0.20
C THR A 215 -1.79 8.87 0.84
N ASP A 216 -1.29 7.64 0.77
CA ASP A 216 -1.65 6.56 1.68
C ASP A 216 -0.66 6.53 2.86
N LEU A 217 -1.20 6.50 4.08
CA LEU A 217 -0.45 6.43 5.33
C LEU A 217 -0.70 5.08 6.00
N ALA A 218 0.37 4.40 6.39
CA ALA A 218 0.30 3.31 7.36
C ALA A 218 1.30 3.55 8.49
N VAL A 219 0.83 3.39 9.72
CA VAL A 219 1.67 3.46 10.92
C VAL A 219 1.88 2.05 11.44
N PHE A 220 3.15 1.70 11.65
CA PHE A 220 3.56 0.45 12.27
C PHE A 220 4.20 0.75 13.62
N HIS A 221 3.95 -0.12 14.60
CA HIS A 221 4.69 -0.16 15.87
C HIS A 221 4.58 -1.56 16.47
N ASP A 222 5.57 -1.98 17.26
CA ASP A 222 5.63 -3.31 17.87
C ASP A 222 5.52 -4.44 16.83
N GLY A 223 6.05 -4.21 15.62
CA GLY A 223 6.10 -5.18 14.53
C GLY A 223 4.82 -5.30 13.68
N SER A 224 3.74 -4.60 14.04
CA SER A 224 2.45 -4.68 13.36
C SER A 224 1.90 -3.31 12.95
N ILE A 225 1.07 -3.30 11.90
CA ILE A 225 0.27 -2.13 11.55
C ILE A 225 -0.65 -1.74 12.71
N ALA A 226 -0.81 -0.44 12.91
CA ALA A 226 -1.55 0.19 14.01
C ALA A 226 -2.65 1.13 13.51
N HIS A 227 -2.38 1.80 12.38
CA HIS A 227 -3.26 2.76 11.74
C HIS A 227 -3.05 2.71 10.23
N ALA A 228 -4.14 2.88 9.49
CA ALA A 228 -4.12 3.07 8.05
C ALA A 228 -5.13 4.14 7.66
N ALA A 229 -4.69 5.11 6.85
CA ALA A 229 -5.51 6.22 6.39
C ALA A 229 -5.12 6.63 4.96
N THR A 230 -6.05 7.27 4.26
CA THR A 230 -5.80 7.83 2.93
C THR A 230 -6.15 9.31 2.92
N ILE A 231 -5.16 10.14 2.57
CA ILE A 231 -5.31 11.57 2.39
C ILE A 231 -5.65 11.83 0.91
N PRO A 232 -6.72 12.57 0.58
CA PRO A 232 -7.18 12.77 -0.80
C PRO A 232 -6.40 13.87 -1.54
N MET A 233 -5.08 13.88 -1.36
CA MET A 233 -4.13 14.77 -2.02
C MET A 233 -2.86 13.99 -2.38
N GLY A 234 -2.31 14.24 -3.55
CA GLY A 234 -1.08 13.59 -4.02
C GLY A 234 -0.37 14.44 -5.07
N GLY A 235 0.45 13.81 -5.91
CA GLY A 235 1.22 14.49 -6.95
C GLY A 235 0.37 15.25 -7.98
N LYS A 236 -0.88 14.84 -8.24
CA LYS A 236 -1.82 15.57 -9.11
C LYS A 236 -2.34 16.85 -8.47
N SER A 237 -2.39 16.94 -7.13
CA SER A 237 -2.72 18.19 -6.43
C SER A 237 -1.65 19.25 -6.69
N VAL A 238 -0.38 18.85 -6.66
CA VAL A 238 0.76 19.71 -7.02
C VAL A 238 0.64 20.21 -8.47
N THR A 239 0.36 19.29 -9.39
CA THR A 239 0.15 19.61 -10.82
C THR A 239 -1.02 20.57 -11.03
N SER A 240 -2.12 20.36 -10.30
CA SER A 240 -3.29 21.24 -10.35
C SER A 240 -2.95 22.66 -9.90
N ASP A 241 -2.22 22.82 -8.80
CA ASP A 241 -1.83 24.14 -8.30
C ASP A 241 -0.90 24.86 -9.27
N LEU A 242 0.09 24.16 -9.84
CA LEU A 242 0.94 24.71 -10.89
C LEU A 242 0.13 25.17 -12.11
N GLY A 243 -0.84 24.37 -12.56
CA GLY A 243 -1.73 24.71 -13.67
C GLY A 243 -2.57 25.96 -13.39
N ILE A 244 -3.12 26.07 -12.18
CA ILE A 244 -3.95 27.21 -11.77
C ILE A 244 -3.12 28.49 -11.64
N VAL A 245 -2.02 28.43 -10.89
CA VAL A 245 -1.20 29.61 -10.56
C VAL A 245 -0.46 30.13 -11.80
N LEU A 246 0.14 29.25 -12.59
CA LEU A 246 0.88 29.63 -13.81
C LEU A 246 -0.02 29.75 -15.05
N ARG A 247 -1.31 29.41 -14.91
CA ARG A 247 -2.31 29.40 -15.98
C ARG A 247 -1.86 28.58 -17.19
N VAL A 248 -1.33 27.38 -16.96
CA VAL A 248 -0.85 26.47 -18.01
C VAL A 248 -1.74 25.22 -18.08
N THR A 249 -1.66 24.47 -19.18
CA THR A 249 -2.40 23.21 -19.31
C THR A 249 -1.90 22.17 -18.28
N PRO A 250 -2.72 21.18 -17.90
CA PRO A 250 -2.30 20.12 -16.98
C PRO A 250 -1.05 19.36 -17.46
N GLU A 251 -0.90 19.18 -18.77
CA GLU A 251 0.27 18.53 -19.37
C GLU A 251 1.55 19.36 -19.20
N VAL A 252 1.46 20.68 -19.41
CA VAL A 252 2.61 21.59 -19.19
C VAL A 252 2.96 21.63 -17.71
N ALA A 253 1.96 21.71 -16.81
CA ALA A 253 2.17 21.68 -15.37
C ALA A 253 2.84 20.39 -14.90
N GLU A 254 2.41 19.22 -15.40
CA GLU A 254 3.00 17.93 -15.04
C GLU A 254 4.45 17.86 -15.52
N ASN A 255 4.71 18.25 -16.77
CA ASN A 255 6.06 18.31 -17.31
C ASN A 255 6.97 19.25 -16.52
N LEU A 256 6.45 20.40 -16.10
CA LEU A 256 7.18 21.36 -15.28
C LEU A 256 7.53 20.77 -13.91
N LYS A 257 6.55 20.13 -13.24
CA LYS A 257 6.77 19.44 -11.96
C LYS A 257 7.84 18.35 -12.09
N LEU A 258 7.76 17.50 -13.12
CA LEU A 258 8.68 16.38 -13.30
C LEU A 258 10.11 16.83 -13.65
N LYS A 259 10.26 17.87 -14.47
CA LYS A 259 11.58 18.31 -14.96
C LYS A 259 12.26 19.35 -14.08
N GLN A 260 11.48 20.22 -13.45
CA GLN A 260 11.97 21.43 -12.78
C GLN A 260 11.56 21.52 -11.30
N GLY A 261 10.70 20.61 -10.84
CA GLY A 261 10.17 20.64 -9.48
C GLY A 261 11.22 20.42 -8.40
N SER A 262 11.06 21.16 -7.31
CA SER A 262 11.78 20.98 -6.05
C SER A 262 10.77 21.15 -4.91
N ALA A 263 10.89 20.32 -3.88
CA ALA A 263 10.12 20.46 -2.65
C ALA A 263 10.59 21.64 -1.78
N LEU A 264 11.80 22.15 -2.02
CA LEU A 264 12.42 23.19 -1.22
C LEU A 264 12.90 24.35 -2.11
N PRO A 265 12.25 25.53 -2.04
CA PRO A 265 12.62 26.70 -2.83
C PRO A 265 14.01 27.24 -2.51
N VAL A 266 14.52 26.99 -1.31
CA VAL A 266 15.86 27.44 -0.88
C VAL A 266 17.00 26.77 -1.65
N ASP A 267 16.75 25.58 -2.22
CA ASP A 267 17.74 24.84 -3.01
C ASP A 267 17.76 25.24 -4.49
N VAL A 268 16.85 26.13 -4.89
CA VAL A 268 16.69 26.54 -6.27
C VAL A 268 17.37 27.88 -6.48
N ASP A 269 18.19 27.96 -7.54
CA ASP A 269 18.79 29.22 -7.97
C ASP A 269 17.68 30.25 -8.26
N PRO A 270 17.66 31.39 -7.55
CA PRO A 270 16.62 32.40 -7.74
C PRO A 270 16.60 33.01 -9.16
N ASP A 271 17.72 32.96 -9.88
CA ASP A 271 17.88 33.53 -11.21
C ASP A 271 17.62 32.51 -12.33
N GLU A 272 17.42 31.22 -11.98
CA GLU A 272 17.08 30.18 -12.95
C GLU A 272 15.64 30.37 -13.45
N VAL A 273 15.50 30.61 -14.76
CA VAL A 273 14.22 30.86 -15.43
C VAL A 273 13.86 29.71 -16.34
N VAL A 274 12.59 29.30 -16.27
CA VAL A 274 11.97 28.31 -17.16
C VAL A 274 10.99 29.01 -18.10
N GLN A 275 11.00 28.60 -19.37
CA GLN A 275 10.07 29.14 -20.37
C GLN A 275 8.76 28.35 -20.34
N ILE A 276 7.63 29.04 -20.23
CA ILE A 276 6.30 28.47 -20.29
C ILE A 276 5.41 29.28 -21.23
N THR A 277 4.32 28.67 -21.70
CA THR A 277 3.28 29.36 -22.46
C THR A 277 1.98 29.27 -21.68
N SER A 278 1.47 30.40 -21.19
CA SER A 278 0.21 30.45 -20.47
C SER A 278 -0.99 30.35 -21.43
N ILE A 279 -2.09 29.81 -20.94
CA ILE A 279 -3.33 29.65 -21.69
C ILE A 279 -3.84 31.02 -22.13
N GLY A 280 -4.08 31.17 -23.44
CA GLY A 280 -4.54 32.42 -24.03
C GLY A 280 -3.41 33.35 -24.48
N GLU A 281 -2.15 32.97 -24.28
CA GLU A 281 -0.99 33.71 -24.76
C GLU A 281 -0.34 32.99 -25.95
N GLU A 282 0.14 33.76 -26.94
CA GLU A 282 0.79 33.21 -28.13
C GLU A 282 2.31 33.04 -27.95
N LEU A 283 2.93 33.81 -27.06
CA LEU A 283 4.37 33.83 -26.85
C LEU A 283 4.73 33.18 -25.52
N ALA A 284 5.84 32.44 -25.50
CA ALA A 284 6.41 31.95 -24.25
C ALA A 284 6.99 33.11 -23.42
N HIS A 285 6.89 32.98 -22.11
CA HIS A 285 7.50 33.90 -21.15
C HIS A 285 8.23 33.13 -20.05
N GLY A 286 9.12 33.84 -19.36
CA GLY A 286 9.96 33.28 -18.30
C GLY A 286 9.29 33.34 -16.94
N VAL A 287 9.27 32.22 -16.23
CA VAL A 287 8.95 32.13 -14.81
C VAL A 287 10.19 31.63 -14.05
N THR A 288 10.47 32.16 -12.87
CA THR A 288 11.60 31.66 -12.07
C THR A 288 11.28 30.26 -11.56
N ARG A 289 12.27 29.37 -11.58
CA ARG A 289 12.13 28.03 -11.03
C ARG A 289 11.84 28.07 -9.53
N ARG A 290 12.29 29.13 -8.83
CA ARG A 290 11.94 29.38 -7.43
C ARG A 290 10.44 29.56 -7.21
N THR A 291 9.74 30.28 -8.10
CA THR A 291 8.27 30.40 -8.04
C THR A 291 7.59 29.04 -8.22
N VAL A 292 8.09 28.21 -9.13
CA VAL A 292 7.60 26.82 -9.30
C VAL A 292 7.77 26.03 -8.01
N ALA A 293 8.95 26.09 -7.39
CA ALA A 293 9.21 25.39 -6.13
C ALA A 293 8.33 25.90 -4.97
N GLN A 294 8.03 27.20 -4.90
CA GLN A 294 7.15 27.75 -3.85
C GLN A 294 5.71 27.23 -3.95
N ILE A 295 5.19 27.07 -5.18
CA ILE A 295 3.87 26.48 -5.40
C ILE A 295 3.86 25.02 -4.94
N ILE A 296 4.92 24.28 -5.27
CA ILE A 296 5.08 22.88 -4.88
C ILE A 296 5.19 22.73 -3.35
N GLU A 297 6.04 23.53 -2.71
CA GLU A 297 6.24 23.55 -1.26
C GLU A 297 4.92 23.81 -0.52
N ALA A 298 4.12 24.78 -0.97
CA ALA A 298 2.83 25.08 -0.35
C ALA A 298 1.89 23.85 -0.33
N ARG A 299 1.80 23.12 -1.44
CA ARG A 299 0.98 21.89 -1.51
C ARG A 299 1.54 20.76 -0.67
N LEU A 300 2.86 20.58 -0.64
CA LEU A 300 3.49 19.56 0.19
C LEU A 300 3.26 19.83 1.67
N ASN A 301 3.33 21.10 2.10
CA ASN A 301 3.04 21.48 3.48
C ASN A 301 1.60 21.09 3.86
N GLU A 302 0.62 21.34 2.99
CA GLU A 302 -0.77 20.90 3.24
C GLU A 302 -0.91 19.37 3.33
N ILE A 303 -0.20 18.63 2.48
CA ILE A 303 -0.16 17.15 2.56
C ILE A 303 0.45 16.70 3.88
N PHE A 304 1.59 17.25 4.28
CA PHE A 304 2.28 16.88 5.51
C PHE A 304 1.53 17.31 6.77
N GLU A 305 0.81 18.44 6.75
CA GLU A 305 -0.11 18.82 7.83
C GLU A 305 -1.22 17.79 8.01
N ALA A 306 -1.82 17.31 6.92
CA ALA A 306 -2.81 16.24 6.98
C ALA A 306 -2.21 14.93 7.50
N VAL A 307 -0.97 14.60 7.11
CA VAL A 307 -0.24 13.44 7.67
C VAL A 307 -0.02 13.58 9.16
N GLN A 308 0.39 14.77 9.63
CA GLN A 308 0.61 15.02 11.06
C GLN A 308 -0.68 14.83 11.86
N GLN A 309 -1.83 15.26 11.33
CA GLN A 309 -3.14 15.05 11.94
C GLN A 309 -3.48 13.56 12.06
N GLU A 310 -3.25 12.77 11.02
CA GLU A 310 -3.49 11.32 11.05
C GLU A 310 -2.54 10.58 12.02
N VAL A 311 -1.26 10.96 12.05
CA VAL A 311 -0.29 10.41 13.01
C VAL A 311 -0.70 10.74 14.45
N ALA A 312 -1.21 11.94 14.71
CA ALA A 312 -1.74 12.32 16.02
C ALA A 312 -3.02 11.55 16.37
N ALA A 313 -3.95 11.40 15.43
CA ALA A 313 -5.18 10.62 15.61
C ALA A 313 -4.90 9.13 15.91
N ALA A 314 -3.82 8.59 15.33
CA ALA A 314 -3.31 7.25 15.63
C ALA A 314 -2.65 7.12 17.01
N GLY A 315 -2.46 8.22 17.75
CA GLY A 315 -1.72 8.23 19.01
C GLY A 315 -0.23 7.93 18.85
N ALA A 316 0.34 8.23 17.68
CA ALA A 316 1.68 7.80 17.29
C ALA A 316 2.76 8.89 17.31
N THR A 317 2.43 10.16 17.63
CA THR A 317 3.34 11.32 17.53
C THR A 317 4.73 11.12 18.16
N ASN A 318 4.85 10.35 19.25
CA ASN A 318 6.12 10.07 19.93
C ASN A 318 6.52 8.59 19.90
N ARG A 319 5.94 7.82 18.97
CA ARG A 319 6.13 6.36 18.86
C ARG A 319 6.82 5.93 17.56
N LEU A 320 7.24 6.88 16.73
CA LEU A 320 7.84 6.61 15.42
C LEU A 320 9.36 6.77 15.46
N GLN A 321 10.06 5.90 16.19
CA GLN A 321 11.51 6.05 16.39
C GLN A 321 12.31 5.82 15.08
N ALA A 322 11.82 4.97 14.18
CA ALA A 322 12.39 4.80 12.84
C ALA A 322 12.00 5.94 11.87
N GLY A 323 11.09 6.84 12.29
CA GLY A 323 10.69 8.04 11.55
C GLY A 323 9.72 7.75 10.42
N LEU A 324 9.96 8.41 9.27
CA LEU A 324 9.10 8.40 8.09
C LEU A 324 9.79 7.75 6.88
N VAL A 325 9.05 6.89 6.21
CA VAL A 325 9.42 6.29 4.93
C VAL A 325 8.53 6.84 3.85
N LEU A 326 9.12 7.52 2.88
CA LEU A 326 8.44 8.08 1.72
C LEU A 326 8.62 7.13 0.54
N THR A 327 7.53 6.85 -0.16
CA THR A 327 7.56 6.08 -1.41
C THR A 327 6.47 6.57 -2.38
N GLY A 328 6.30 5.88 -3.50
CA GLY A 328 5.37 6.28 -4.56
C GLY A 328 5.93 7.31 -5.53
N GLY A 329 5.11 7.71 -6.51
CA GLY A 329 5.51 8.63 -7.57
C GLY A 329 5.86 10.03 -7.07
N GLY A 330 5.11 10.55 -6.10
CA GLY A 330 5.35 11.86 -5.49
C GLY A 330 6.63 11.93 -4.68
N ALA A 331 7.11 10.80 -4.13
CA ALA A 331 8.38 10.73 -3.42
C ALA A 331 9.61 10.92 -4.32
N MET A 332 9.44 10.95 -5.64
CA MET A 332 10.52 11.25 -6.59
C MET A 332 10.87 12.74 -6.67
N LEU A 333 10.07 13.62 -6.05
CA LEU A 333 10.32 15.04 -6.07
C LEU A 333 11.60 15.38 -5.27
N ASN A 334 12.47 16.19 -5.87
CA ASN A 334 13.74 16.56 -5.25
C ASN A 334 13.52 17.28 -3.90
N GLY A 335 14.22 16.84 -2.85
CA GLY A 335 14.19 17.46 -1.53
C GLY A 335 12.98 17.07 -0.66
N ILE A 336 12.09 16.19 -1.13
CA ILE A 336 10.84 15.87 -0.42
C ILE A 336 11.05 15.27 0.97
N ASN A 337 12.11 14.46 1.16
CA ASN A 337 12.46 13.93 2.48
C ASN A 337 12.88 15.03 3.44
N ARG A 338 13.55 16.07 2.96
CA ARG A 338 13.97 17.18 3.80
C ARG A 338 12.78 18.09 4.13
N ALA A 339 11.91 18.38 3.16
CA ALA A 339 10.66 19.09 3.41
C ALA A 339 9.78 18.35 4.44
N ALA A 340 9.63 17.02 4.30
CA ALA A 340 8.89 16.20 5.26
C ALA A 340 9.52 16.25 6.65
N ARG A 341 10.85 16.17 6.75
CA ARG A 341 11.56 16.27 8.03
C ARG A 341 11.35 17.62 8.72
N ASP A 342 11.46 18.70 7.95
CA ASP A 342 11.34 20.06 8.48
C ASP A 342 9.91 20.33 8.96
N GLN A 343 8.90 19.80 8.27
CA GLN A 343 7.48 19.97 8.62
C GLN A 343 7.00 19.02 9.73
N LEU A 344 7.43 17.74 9.72
CA LEU A 344 6.94 16.72 10.63
C LEU A 344 7.79 16.54 11.89
N GLY A 345 9.00 17.10 11.93
CA GLY A 345 9.90 17.02 13.08
C GLY A 345 10.48 15.62 13.35
N MET A 346 10.50 14.73 12.35
CA MET A 346 11.05 13.37 12.45
C MET A 346 11.96 13.05 11.26
N SER A 347 12.84 12.06 11.41
CA SER A 347 13.68 11.60 10.29
C SER A 347 12.80 11.13 9.13
N ALA A 348 13.23 11.40 7.91
CA ALA A 348 12.51 11.00 6.70
C ALA A 348 13.48 10.51 5.62
N ARG A 349 13.13 9.40 4.97
CA ARG A 349 13.91 8.81 3.87
C ARG A 349 13.01 8.34 2.75
N VAL A 350 13.46 8.51 1.50
CA VAL A 350 12.80 7.95 0.32
C VAL A 350 13.32 6.55 0.07
N VAL A 351 12.41 5.58 -0.11
CA VAL A 351 12.77 4.18 -0.35
C VAL A 351 11.96 3.59 -1.49
N GLY A 352 12.65 2.88 -2.39
CA GLY A 352 12.05 2.03 -3.42
C GLY A 352 12.06 0.56 -3.01
N PRO A 353 11.42 -0.32 -3.80
CA PRO A 353 11.37 -1.76 -3.56
C PRO A 353 12.70 -2.43 -3.28
N GLN A 354 12.70 -3.33 -2.31
CA GLN A 354 13.81 -4.21 -1.96
C GLN A 354 13.35 -5.68 -2.01
N ASN A 355 14.30 -6.61 -1.87
CA ASN A 355 14.04 -8.07 -1.80
C ASN A 355 13.38 -8.70 -3.04
N LEU A 356 13.57 -8.07 -4.20
CA LEU A 356 13.23 -8.65 -5.51
C LEU A 356 14.52 -8.96 -6.28
N GLY A 357 14.50 -10.03 -7.07
CA GLY A 357 15.50 -10.35 -8.09
C GLY A 357 14.93 -10.22 -9.51
N GLY A 358 15.65 -10.70 -10.53
CA GLY A 358 15.24 -10.58 -11.93
C GLY A 358 15.37 -9.14 -12.49
N LEU A 359 14.31 -8.61 -13.11
CA LEU A 359 14.27 -7.30 -13.78
C LEU A 359 14.26 -6.09 -12.82
N THR A 360 15.11 -6.11 -11.78
CA THR A 360 15.10 -5.16 -10.66
C THR A 360 15.46 -3.72 -11.04
N ASP A 361 16.34 -3.52 -12.02
CA ASP A 361 16.76 -2.18 -12.47
C ASP A 361 15.57 -1.32 -12.97
N GLN A 362 14.48 -1.96 -13.40
CA GLN A 362 13.31 -1.26 -13.94
C GLN A 362 12.22 -1.00 -12.90
N VAL A 363 12.21 -1.76 -11.80
CA VAL A 363 11.12 -1.76 -10.80
C VAL A 363 11.59 -1.45 -9.38
N SER A 364 12.87 -1.10 -9.17
CA SER A 364 13.46 -0.77 -7.86
C SER A 364 13.22 0.67 -7.39
N THR A 365 12.45 1.47 -8.16
CA THR A 365 12.16 2.86 -7.81
C THR A 365 10.84 3.00 -7.04
N PRO A 366 10.69 4.05 -6.19
CA PRO A 366 9.47 4.30 -5.40
C PRO A 366 8.12 4.14 -6.13
N PRO A 367 7.94 4.53 -7.40
CA PRO A 367 6.67 4.35 -8.11
C PRO A 367 6.20 2.89 -8.25
N TYR A 368 7.03 1.89 -7.97
CA TYR A 368 6.71 0.47 -8.09
C TYR A 368 6.51 -0.22 -6.74
N ALA A 369 6.55 0.53 -5.63
CA ALA A 369 6.48 0.00 -4.26
C ALA A 369 5.22 -0.80 -3.97
N ALA A 370 4.04 -0.30 -4.34
CA ALA A 370 2.79 -1.03 -4.14
C ALA A 370 2.75 -2.36 -4.91
N ALA A 371 3.03 -2.34 -6.22
CA ALA A 371 3.03 -3.54 -7.05
C ALA A 371 4.09 -4.58 -6.60
N SER A 372 5.28 -4.12 -6.20
CA SER A 372 6.34 -4.97 -5.66
C SER A 372 5.94 -5.58 -4.32
N GLY A 373 5.35 -4.77 -3.45
CA GLY A 373 4.83 -5.17 -2.16
C GLY A 373 3.74 -6.24 -2.27
N LEU A 374 2.87 -6.13 -3.28
CA LEU A 374 1.83 -7.12 -3.56
C LEU A 374 2.42 -8.48 -3.98
N LEU A 375 3.49 -8.50 -4.77
CA LEU A 375 4.20 -9.74 -5.10
C LEU A 375 4.81 -10.38 -3.85
N LEU A 376 5.50 -9.58 -3.04
CA LEU A 376 6.14 -10.05 -1.81
C LEU A 376 5.10 -10.55 -0.79
N TRP A 377 3.97 -9.85 -0.67
CA TRP A 377 2.81 -10.29 0.09
C TRP A 377 2.32 -11.67 -0.38
N GLY A 378 2.11 -11.81 -1.69
CA GLY A 378 1.68 -13.07 -2.28
C GLY A 378 2.64 -14.22 -2.00
N ALA A 379 3.95 -14.01 -2.12
CA ALA A 379 4.92 -15.07 -1.88
C ALA A 379 5.01 -15.48 -0.41
N LYS A 380 4.96 -14.51 0.51
CA LYS A 380 4.97 -14.78 1.95
C LYS A 380 3.76 -15.60 2.38
N ASN A 381 2.59 -15.31 1.82
CA ASN A 381 1.36 -16.05 2.15
C ASN A 381 1.24 -17.37 1.39
N TRP A 382 1.85 -17.50 0.21
CA TRP A 382 1.90 -18.74 -0.55
C TRP A 382 2.78 -19.81 0.12
N THR A 383 3.98 -19.46 0.59
CA THR A 383 4.89 -20.41 1.25
C THR A 383 4.29 -21.00 2.53
N LEU A 384 3.52 -20.19 3.28
CA LEU A 384 2.77 -20.64 4.45
C LEU A 384 1.67 -21.66 4.10
N GLU A 385 1.11 -21.64 2.88
CA GLU A 385 0.11 -22.62 2.42
C GLU A 385 0.75 -23.96 2.03
N ASP A 386 1.90 -23.95 1.35
CA ASP A 386 2.63 -25.18 0.96
C ASP A 386 3.17 -25.93 2.18
N ASP A 387 3.73 -25.23 3.18
CA ASP A 387 4.17 -25.84 4.44
C ASP A 387 3.00 -26.48 5.21
N ARG A 388 1.80 -25.90 5.11
CA ARG A 388 0.56 -26.44 5.70
C ARG A 388 0.00 -27.63 4.92
N ALA A 389 0.14 -27.64 3.59
CA ALA A 389 -0.30 -28.73 2.74
C ALA A 389 0.55 -30.00 2.96
N GLY A 390 1.86 -29.84 3.20
CA GLY A 390 2.77 -30.95 3.57
C GLY A 390 2.42 -31.61 4.92
N SER A 391 1.71 -30.90 5.81
CA SER A 391 1.28 -31.41 7.12
C SER A 391 -0.12 -32.04 7.12
N ARG A 392 -0.91 -31.86 6.06
CA ARG A 392 -2.32 -32.31 5.98
C ARG A 392 -2.47 -33.57 5.12
N SER A 393 -2.14 -34.72 5.70
CA SER A 393 -2.93 -35.92 5.44
C SER A 393 -4.03 -36.01 6.49
N LEU A 394 -5.28 -36.15 6.05
CA LEU A 394 -6.53 -36.43 6.76
C LEU A 394 -7.53 -35.25 6.81
N ASP A 395 -8.67 -35.55 6.17
CA ASP A 395 -10.00 -34.98 6.23
C ASP A 395 -10.33 -33.65 5.53
N GLY A 396 -10.99 -33.83 4.38
CA GLY A 396 -11.66 -32.79 3.62
C GLY A 396 -13.00 -32.41 4.23
N LEU A 397 -13.20 -31.10 4.43
CA LEU A 397 -14.52 -30.42 4.50
C LEU A 397 -14.42 -28.88 4.52
N SER A 398 -13.30 -28.26 4.12
CA SER A 398 -13.01 -26.84 4.38
C SER A 398 -12.92 -25.94 3.12
N GLY A 399 -13.66 -26.24 2.05
CA GLY A 399 -13.61 -25.48 0.78
C GLY A 399 -14.21 -24.06 0.80
N ARG A 400 -14.81 -23.60 1.91
CA ARG A 400 -15.48 -22.29 1.98
C ARG A 400 -15.00 -21.35 3.09
N LEU A 401 -14.37 -21.84 4.15
CA LEU A 401 -13.74 -20.98 5.17
C LEU A 401 -12.31 -20.54 4.79
N GLY A 402 -11.63 -21.28 3.92
CA GLY A 402 -10.23 -20.99 3.54
C GLY A 402 -10.01 -19.67 2.80
N ARG A 403 -11.03 -19.09 2.15
CA ARG A 403 -10.88 -17.81 1.43
C ARG A 403 -10.93 -16.58 2.33
N LEU A 404 -11.46 -16.69 3.55
CA LEU A 404 -11.66 -15.55 4.46
C LEU A 404 -10.44 -15.27 5.36
N PHE A 405 -9.47 -16.17 5.41
CA PHE A 405 -8.30 -16.10 6.30
C PHE A 405 -6.96 -16.03 5.53
N LYS A 406 -6.99 -15.73 4.23
CA LYS A 406 -5.85 -15.76 3.29
C LYS A 406 -4.71 -14.76 3.60
N GLY A 407 -4.91 -13.78 4.49
CA GLY A 407 -3.90 -12.78 4.87
C GLY A 407 -3.66 -12.62 6.38
N LEU A 408 -4.04 -13.61 7.19
CA LEU A 408 -4.37 -13.41 8.61
C LEU A 408 -3.41 -14.02 9.63
N MET A 409 -2.26 -14.57 9.23
CA MET A 409 -1.29 -15.14 10.18
C MET A 409 0.16 -14.85 9.75
N PRO A 410 1.05 -14.51 10.70
CA PRO A 410 2.48 -14.37 10.44
C PRO A 410 3.14 -15.67 9.97
#